data_AF-A0A3D5Y5S3-F1
#
_entry.id   AF-A0A3D5Y5S3-F1
#
_cell.length_a   1.000
_cell.length_b   1.000
_cell.length_c   1.000
_cell.angle_alpha   90.00
_cell.angle_beta   90.00
_cell.angle_gamma   90.00
#
_symmetry.space_group_name_H-M   'P 1'
#
loop_
_entity.id
_entity.type
_entity.pdbx_description
1 polymer ?
#
loop_
_entity_poly.entity_id
_entity_poly.type
_entity_poly.pdbx_seq_one_letter_code
_entity_poly.pdbx_strand_id
1 'polypeptide(L)'
;MKNAVIGAAVGIFSLTVAADEETAQSRRYVQSLSGNCSYVDGYRCAEPAGPGFTGPGVEERLVGGALLSAWQVTWEDFRANEELTPEQRQLRHYRIGFGEDDSNYLVLYRALLMPRIVAGQPQGIISVPFGRTTVYEVDKATLRIVRRRYMR
;
A
#
# COMPACT_ATOMS: atom_id res chain seq x y z
N MET A 1 27.02 -48.21 -28.48
CA MET A 1 27.35 -47.01 -27.68
C MET A 1 26.08 -46.20 -27.57
N LYS A 2 25.46 -46.13 -26.37
CA LYS A 2 24.20 -45.41 -26.12
C LYS A 2 24.54 -44.10 -25.41
N ASN A 3 24.27 -42.97 -26.06
CA ASN A 3 24.41 -41.65 -25.46
C ASN A 3 23.25 -41.42 -24.48
N ALA A 4 23.57 -41.26 -23.21
CA ALA A 4 22.63 -40.77 -22.20
C ALA A 4 22.58 -39.23 -22.30
N VAL A 5 21.46 -38.70 -22.76
CA VAL A 5 21.13 -37.28 -22.63
C VAL A 5 20.63 -37.08 -21.20
N ILE A 6 21.48 -36.51 -20.34
CA ILE A 6 21.07 -36.05 -19.02
C ILE A 6 20.38 -34.69 -19.22
N GLY A 7 19.05 -34.71 -19.24
CA GLY A 7 18.24 -33.50 -19.25
C GLY A 7 18.35 -32.79 -17.90
N ALA A 8 19.00 -31.63 -17.88
CA ALA A 8 18.99 -30.72 -16.74
C ALA A 8 17.62 -30.03 -16.66
N ALA A 9 16.69 -30.62 -15.90
CA ALA A 9 15.51 -29.92 -15.41
C ALA A 9 15.93 -29.08 -14.19
N VAL A 10 16.50 -27.91 -14.43
CA VAL A 10 16.92 -26.99 -13.37
C VAL A 10 16.22 -25.64 -13.56
N GLY A 11 15.42 -25.25 -12.56
CA GLY A 11 15.43 -23.86 -12.12
C GLY A 11 14.15 -23.02 -12.18
N ILE A 12 13.02 -23.50 -12.71
CA ILE A 12 11.82 -22.63 -12.81
C ILE A 12 10.87 -22.80 -11.61
N PHE A 13 10.72 -24.01 -11.07
CA PHE A 13 9.78 -24.28 -9.98
C PHE A 13 10.21 -23.75 -8.61
N SER A 14 11.51 -23.59 -8.36
CA SER A 14 12.01 -23.16 -7.04
C SER A 14 11.87 -21.64 -6.81
N LEU A 15 11.91 -20.84 -7.87
CA LEU A 15 11.84 -19.38 -7.76
C LEU A 15 10.42 -18.89 -7.48
N THR A 16 9.41 -19.54 -8.05
CA THR A 16 8.00 -19.17 -7.85
C THR A 16 7.53 -19.53 -6.44
N VAL A 17 7.85 -20.73 -5.96
CA VAL A 17 7.49 -21.18 -4.61
C VAL A 17 8.16 -20.32 -3.53
N ALA A 18 9.43 -19.96 -3.71
CA ALA A 18 10.14 -19.09 -2.78
C ALA A 18 9.55 -17.66 -2.73
N ALA A 19 9.15 -17.11 -3.88
CA ALA A 19 8.50 -15.80 -3.94
C ALA A 19 7.10 -15.83 -3.29
N ASP A 20 6.36 -16.92 -3.45
CA ASP A 20 5.04 -17.12 -2.83
C ASP A 20 5.15 -17.31 -1.32
N GLU A 21 6.15 -18.06 -0.84
CA GLU A 21 6.41 -18.27 0.59
C GLU A 21 6.87 -16.97 1.27
N GLU A 22 7.78 -16.21 0.64
CA GLU A 22 8.22 -14.90 1.13
C GLU A 22 7.05 -13.92 1.23
N THR A 23 6.19 -13.89 0.21
CA THR A 23 4.98 -13.05 0.19
C THR A 23 4.01 -13.47 1.30
N ALA A 24 3.79 -14.77 1.49
CA ALA A 24 2.91 -15.30 2.52
C ALA A 24 3.43 -14.99 3.94
N GLN A 25 4.74 -15.15 4.18
CA GLN A 25 5.37 -14.81 5.45
C GLN A 25 5.24 -13.32 5.76
N SER A 26 5.51 -12.47 4.77
CA SER A 26 5.41 -11.01 4.89
C SER A 26 3.98 -10.56 5.18
N ARG A 27 2.99 -11.17 4.51
CA ARG A 27 1.56 -10.92 4.76
C ARG A 27 1.14 -11.30 6.18
N ARG A 28 1.54 -12.49 6.67
CA ARG A 28 1.26 -12.92 8.05
C ARG A 28 1.89 -11.98 9.07
N TYR A 29 3.13 -11.55 8.84
CA TYR A 29 3.80 -10.58 9.70
C TYR A 29 2.98 -9.29 9.79
N VAL A 30 2.63 -8.68 8.64
CA VAL A 30 1.80 -7.45 8.60
C VAL A 30 0.46 -7.63 9.31
N GLN A 31 -0.20 -8.78 9.15
CA GLN A 31 -1.46 -9.07 9.82
C GLN A 31 -1.31 -9.23 11.33
N SER A 32 -0.16 -9.69 11.81
CA SER A 32 0.13 -9.80 13.25
C SER A 32 0.40 -8.46 13.94
N LEU A 33 0.70 -7.39 13.17
CA LEU A 33 0.94 -6.07 13.73
C LEU A 33 -0.37 -5.45 14.25
N SER A 34 -0.28 -4.77 15.40
CA SER A 34 -1.41 -4.05 15.98
C SER A 34 -1.89 -2.92 15.04
N GLY A 35 -3.12 -2.43 15.27
CA GLY A 35 -3.81 -1.49 14.38
C GLY A 35 -3.05 -0.21 14.02
N ASN A 36 -2.12 0.24 14.88
CA ASN A 36 -1.42 1.51 14.74
C ASN A 36 0.02 1.40 14.24
N CYS A 37 0.44 0.22 13.75
CA CYS A 37 1.82 -0.02 13.32
C CYS A 37 2.16 0.45 11.89
N SER A 38 1.47 1.46 11.37
CA SER A 38 1.72 2.02 10.04
C SER A 38 2.06 3.50 10.18
N TYR A 39 3.35 3.81 10.30
CA TYR A 39 3.83 5.19 10.46
C TYR A 39 4.53 5.67 9.18
N VAL A 40 3.94 6.70 8.56
CA VAL A 40 4.40 7.56 7.45
C VAL A 40 4.83 6.85 6.15
N ASP A 41 5.67 5.81 6.22
CA ASP A 41 6.28 5.15 5.06
C ASP A 41 6.40 3.61 5.19
N GLY A 42 5.83 2.99 6.22
CA GLY A 42 5.83 1.52 6.30
C GLY A 42 5.22 0.92 7.56
N TYR A 43 5.32 -0.40 7.65
CA TYR A 43 4.85 -1.21 8.77
C TYR A 43 5.84 -1.15 9.95
N ARG A 44 5.76 -0.08 10.76
CA ARG A 44 6.58 0.13 11.96
C ARG A 44 5.69 0.35 13.18
N CYS A 45 5.87 -0.48 14.21
CA CYS A 45 5.13 -0.41 15.48
C CYS A 45 5.75 0.52 16.54
N ALA A 46 6.83 1.23 16.22
CA ALA A 46 7.44 2.15 17.17
C ALA A 46 6.58 3.41 17.29
N GLU A 47 6.27 3.83 18.52
CA GLU A 47 5.70 5.16 18.74
C GLU A 47 6.70 6.20 18.19
N PRO A 48 6.24 7.18 17.40
CA PRO A 48 7.10 8.28 17.00
C PRO A 48 7.62 8.98 18.26
N ALA A 49 8.90 9.35 18.26
CA ALA A 49 9.47 10.16 19.31
C ALA A 49 8.81 11.54 19.30
N GLY A 50 7.80 11.74 20.15
CA GLY A 50 7.16 13.02 20.39
C GLY A 50 6.02 13.39 19.43
N PRO A 51 5.37 14.54 19.66
CA PRO A 51 4.27 15.03 18.84
C PRO A 51 4.81 15.41 17.46
N GLY A 52 4.84 14.43 16.55
CA GLY A 52 5.42 14.51 15.21
C GLY A 52 4.63 15.38 14.22
N PHE A 53 4.40 16.64 14.56
CA PHE A 53 3.98 17.70 13.65
C PHE A 53 4.97 18.87 13.65
N THR A 54 5.70 19.08 14.75
CA THR A 54 6.67 20.17 14.87
C THR A 54 8.04 19.62 15.26
N GLY A 55 8.98 19.71 14.31
CA GLY A 55 10.37 19.30 14.52
C GLY A 55 11.28 19.99 13.51
N PRO A 56 12.56 20.21 13.83
CA PRO A 56 13.51 20.81 12.89
C PRO A 56 13.56 19.96 11.60
N GLY A 57 13.19 20.55 10.45
CA GLY A 57 13.17 19.89 9.16
C GLY A 57 11.85 19.19 8.77
N VAL A 58 10.81 19.27 9.61
CA VAL A 58 9.45 18.86 9.21
C VAL A 58 8.82 20.00 8.43
N GLU A 59 8.66 19.82 7.11
CA GLU A 59 7.92 20.76 6.27
C GLU A 59 6.42 20.49 6.45
N GLU A 60 5.74 21.35 7.23
CA GLU A 60 4.30 21.29 7.36
C GLU A 60 3.64 21.64 6.02
N ARG A 61 2.94 20.67 5.44
CA ARG A 61 2.11 20.89 4.24
C ARG A 61 0.66 20.73 4.62
N LEU A 62 -0.07 21.84 4.60
CA LEU A 62 -1.50 21.86 4.86
C LEU A 62 -2.26 21.33 3.64
N VAL A 63 -3.24 20.48 3.89
CA VAL A 63 -4.18 20.01 2.86
C VAL A 63 -5.34 20.99 2.79
N GLY A 64 -5.64 21.52 1.61
CA GLY A 64 -6.75 22.44 1.42
C GLY A 64 -8.09 21.79 1.77
N GLY A 65 -9.02 22.56 2.36
CA GLY A 65 -10.31 22.03 2.84
C GLY A 65 -11.12 21.28 1.78
N ALA A 66 -11.09 21.74 0.52
CA ALA A 66 -11.79 21.06 -0.57
C ALA A 66 -11.21 19.68 -0.91
N LEU A 67 -9.90 19.49 -0.77
CA LEU A 67 -9.24 18.18 -0.90
C LEU A 67 -9.64 17.23 0.24
N LEU A 68 -9.88 17.76 1.45
CA LEU A 68 -10.43 16.97 2.56
C LEU A 68 -11.88 16.54 2.29
N SER A 69 -12.70 17.39 1.67
CA SER A 69 -14.05 17.01 1.22
C SER A 69 -13.99 15.92 0.15
N ALA A 70 -13.11 16.05 -0.84
CA ALA A 70 -12.87 14.99 -1.82
C ALA A 70 -12.41 13.69 -1.16
N TRP A 71 -11.51 13.77 -0.17
CA TRP A 71 -11.06 12.60 0.59
C TRP A 71 -12.22 11.88 1.27
N GLN A 72 -13.10 12.61 1.96
CA GLN A 72 -14.25 12.03 2.67
C GLN A 72 -15.11 11.19 1.72
N VAL A 73 -15.45 11.72 0.54
CA VAL A 73 -16.25 11.01 -0.46
C VAL A 73 -15.54 9.74 -0.93
N THR A 74 -14.24 9.83 -1.22
CA THR A 74 -13.46 8.66 -1.65
C THR A 74 -13.28 7.62 -0.54
N TRP A 75 -13.26 8.03 0.72
CA TRP A 75 -13.11 7.14 1.86
C TRP A 75 -14.37 6.28 2.07
N GLU A 76 -15.55 6.86 1.87
CA GLU A 76 -16.81 6.12 1.90
C GLU A 76 -16.86 5.04 0.81
N ASP A 77 -16.53 5.42 -0.43
CA ASP A 77 -16.44 4.46 -1.54
C ASP A 77 -15.36 3.38 -1.28
N PHE A 78 -14.17 3.78 -0.83
CA PHE A 78 -13.06 2.85 -0.59
C PHE A 78 -13.43 1.76 0.44
N ARG A 79 -14.11 2.13 1.52
CA ARG A 79 -14.62 1.16 2.52
C ARG A 79 -15.69 0.22 1.95
N ALA A 80 -16.50 0.71 1.02
CA ALA A 80 -17.55 -0.07 0.37
C ALA A 80 -17.05 -0.89 -0.84
N ASN A 81 -15.81 -0.68 -1.30
CA ASN A 81 -15.31 -1.24 -2.55
C ASN A 81 -15.17 -2.77 -2.53
N GLU A 82 -16.12 -3.46 -3.16
CA GLU A 82 -16.18 -4.93 -3.25
C GLU A 82 -15.02 -5.58 -4.00
N GLU A 83 -14.28 -4.82 -4.82
CA GLU A 83 -13.07 -5.32 -5.49
C GLU A 83 -11.87 -5.51 -4.53
N LEU A 84 -11.94 -4.97 -3.32
CA LEU A 84 -10.91 -5.10 -2.29
C LEU A 84 -11.36 -6.11 -1.23
N THR A 85 -10.44 -6.96 -0.78
CA THR A 85 -10.71 -7.83 0.37
C THR A 85 -10.93 -6.99 1.64
N PRO A 86 -11.61 -7.51 2.67
CA PRO A 86 -11.79 -6.79 3.93
C PRO A 86 -10.47 -6.29 4.53
N GLU A 87 -9.38 -7.06 4.42
CA GLU A 87 -8.05 -6.66 4.86
C GLU A 87 -7.51 -5.51 4.02
N GLN A 88 -7.67 -5.58 2.69
CA GLN A 88 -7.23 -4.51 1.79
C GLN A 88 -8.02 -3.21 1.95
N ARG A 89 -9.19 -3.22 2.60
CA ARG A 89 -9.95 -1.98 2.91
C ARG A 89 -9.49 -1.31 4.20
N GLN A 90 -8.48 -1.84 4.89
CA GLN A 90 -7.92 -1.20 6.06
C GLN A 90 -6.98 -0.06 5.65
N LEU A 91 -7.31 1.17 6.06
CA LEU A 91 -6.56 2.38 5.70
C LEU A 91 -5.07 2.33 6.12
N ARG A 92 -4.75 1.57 7.17
CA ARG A 92 -3.38 1.32 7.66
C ARG A 92 -2.41 0.76 6.60
N HIS A 93 -2.94 0.25 5.48
CA HIS A 93 -2.16 -0.30 4.37
C HIS A 93 -1.87 0.72 3.27
N TYR A 94 -2.22 1.99 3.48
CA TYR A 94 -2.13 3.02 2.44
C TYR A 94 -1.49 4.31 2.97
N ARG A 95 -0.72 4.95 2.10
CA ARG A 95 -0.38 6.37 2.21
C ARG A 95 -1.35 7.18 1.36
N ILE A 96 -1.96 8.19 1.96
CA ILE A 96 -2.91 9.06 1.27
C ILE A 96 -2.17 10.26 0.66
N GLY A 97 -2.33 10.44 -0.65
CA GLY A 97 -1.81 11.57 -1.40
C GLY A 97 -2.94 12.43 -1.94
N PHE A 98 -2.69 13.73 -2.03
CA PHE A 98 -3.62 14.72 -2.55
C PHE A 98 -2.99 15.46 -3.72
N GLY A 99 -3.80 15.76 -4.72
CA GLY A 99 -3.43 16.59 -5.86
C GLY A 99 -4.67 17.10 -6.57
N GLU A 100 -4.48 17.87 -7.62
CA GLU A 100 -5.58 18.37 -8.44
C GLU A 100 -5.11 18.63 -9.85
N ASP A 101 -6.06 18.56 -10.79
CA ASP A 101 -5.94 19.13 -12.13
C ASP A 101 -6.99 20.24 -12.30
N ASP A 102 -7.19 20.73 -13.53
CA ASP A 102 -8.11 21.84 -13.81
C ASP A 102 -9.57 21.53 -13.41
N SER A 103 -9.98 20.26 -13.47
CA SER A 103 -11.39 19.84 -13.32
C SER A 103 -11.64 18.95 -12.11
N ASN A 104 -10.61 18.28 -11.58
CA ASN A 104 -10.75 17.25 -10.56
C ASN A 104 -9.80 17.44 -9.38
N TYR A 105 -10.27 17.05 -8.21
CA TYR A 105 -9.42 16.65 -7.10
C TYR A 105 -8.96 15.21 -7.31
N LEU A 106 -7.70 14.95 -7.00
CA LEU A 106 -7.06 13.63 -7.07
C LEU A 106 -6.77 13.15 -5.65
N VAL A 107 -7.31 11.99 -5.30
CA VAL A 107 -7.02 11.33 -4.02
C VAL A 107 -6.36 9.98 -4.30
N LEU A 108 -5.10 9.86 -3.92
CA LEU A 108 -4.29 8.65 -4.11
C LEU A 108 -4.28 7.82 -2.83
N TYR A 109 -4.75 6.59 -2.90
CA TYR A 109 -4.54 5.54 -1.92
C TYR A 109 -3.36 4.70 -2.38
N ARG A 110 -2.14 5.07 -1.97
CA ARG A 110 -0.92 4.35 -2.35
C ARG A 110 -0.69 3.17 -1.42
N ALA A 111 -0.81 1.95 -1.92
CA ALA A 111 -0.61 0.75 -1.11
C ALA A 111 0.85 0.65 -0.65
N LEU A 112 1.03 0.28 0.62
CA LEU A 112 2.35 0.07 1.21
C LEU A 112 2.95 -1.26 0.74
N LEU A 113 4.25 -1.23 0.44
CA LEU A 113 5.04 -2.43 0.18
C LEU A 113 5.21 -3.24 1.47
N MET A 114 5.21 -4.56 1.34
CA MET A 114 5.39 -5.44 2.49
C MET A 114 6.87 -5.51 2.89
N PRO A 115 7.18 -5.65 4.20
CA PRO A 115 8.55 -5.87 4.65
C PRO A 115 9.01 -7.27 4.26
N ARG A 116 10.27 -7.43 3.86
CA ARG A 116 10.90 -8.76 3.77
C ARG A 116 11.18 -9.26 5.18
N ILE A 117 10.82 -10.50 5.49
CA ILE A 117 11.02 -11.09 6.83
C ILE A 117 12.18 -12.07 6.83
N VAL A 118 13.16 -11.84 7.71
CA VAL A 118 14.32 -12.72 7.89
C VAL A 118 14.47 -12.99 9.38
N ALA A 119 14.51 -14.28 9.76
CA ALA A 119 14.56 -14.72 11.16
C ALA A 119 13.48 -14.05 12.06
N GLY A 120 12.28 -13.87 11.52
CA GLY A 120 11.14 -13.27 12.23
C GLY A 120 11.17 -11.75 12.37
N GLN A 121 12.17 -11.07 11.79
CA GLN A 121 12.34 -9.62 11.86
C GLN A 121 12.26 -8.98 10.46
N PRO A 122 11.73 -7.74 10.34
CA PRO A 122 11.69 -7.03 9.07
C PRO A 122 13.09 -6.59 8.65
N GLN A 123 13.52 -7.00 7.45
CA GLN A 123 14.80 -6.64 6.83
C GLN A 123 14.57 -6.21 5.37
N GLY A 124 14.32 -4.92 5.17
CA GLY A 124 14.02 -4.34 3.86
C GLY A 124 12.56 -4.54 3.43
N ILE A 125 12.31 -4.46 2.12
CA ILE A 125 10.98 -4.53 1.50
C ILE A 125 10.97 -5.55 0.37
N ILE A 126 9.79 -6.10 0.09
CA ILE A 126 9.51 -6.82 -1.16
C ILE A 126 8.69 -5.93 -2.09
N SER A 127 8.85 -6.07 -3.40
CA SER A 127 8.16 -5.26 -4.43
C SER A 127 6.67 -5.63 -4.59
N VAL A 128 6.07 -6.24 -3.57
CA VAL A 128 4.67 -6.67 -3.54
C VAL A 128 3.92 -5.83 -2.49
N PRO A 129 2.92 -5.03 -2.89
CA PRO A 129 2.10 -4.29 -1.95
C PRO A 129 1.10 -5.20 -1.23
N PHE A 130 0.69 -4.80 -0.03
CA PHE A 130 -0.40 -5.48 0.68
C PHE A 130 -1.77 -5.10 0.09
N GLY A 131 -1.98 -3.79 -0.08
CA GLY A 131 -3.19 -3.21 -0.65
C GLY A 131 -3.14 -3.12 -2.18
N ARG A 132 -4.11 -2.42 -2.77
CA ARG A 132 -4.17 -2.11 -4.20
C ARG A 132 -4.12 -0.61 -4.42
N THR A 133 -3.02 -0.13 -5.02
CA THR A 133 -2.85 1.31 -5.26
C THR A 133 -3.97 1.84 -6.16
N THR A 134 -4.69 2.84 -5.67
CA THR A 134 -5.90 3.37 -6.33
C THR A 134 -5.87 4.90 -6.35
N VAL A 135 -6.12 5.48 -7.52
CA VAL A 135 -6.34 6.93 -7.69
C VAL A 135 -7.83 7.16 -7.90
N TYR A 136 -8.39 8.04 -7.09
CA TYR A 136 -9.74 8.56 -7.24
C TYR A 136 -9.69 9.93 -7.89
N GLU A 137 -10.64 10.18 -8.79
CA GLU A 137 -10.86 11.50 -9.36
C GLU A 137 -12.24 11.97 -8.99
N VAL A 138 -12.27 13.14 -8.35
CA VAL A 138 -13.47 13.75 -7.80
C VAL A 138 -13.69 15.07 -8.51
N ASP A 139 -14.83 15.21 -9.17
CA ASP A 139 -15.19 16.43 -9.89
C ASP A 139 -15.26 17.63 -8.92
N LYS A 140 -14.57 18.74 -9.25
CA LYS A 140 -14.45 19.90 -8.36
C LYS A 140 -15.78 20.62 -8.11
N ALA A 141 -16.71 20.59 -9.07
CA ALA A 141 -17.98 21.30 -8.98
C ALA A 141 -19.03 20.53 -8.17
N THR A 142 -19.06 19.20 -8.32
CA THR A 142 -20.11 18.33 -7.77
C THR A 142 -19.65 17.49 -6.60
N LEU A 143 -18.33 17.39 -6.35
CA LEU A 143 -17.71 16.50 -5.36
C LEU A 143 -18.11 15.03 -5.53
N ARG A 144 -18.40 14.60 -6.76
CA ARG A 144 -18.71 13.21 -7.09
C ARG A 144 -17.48 12.50 -7.64
N ILE A 145 -17.35 11.21 -7.31
CA ILE A 145 -16.31 10.36 -7.90
C ILE A 145 -16.65 10.17 -9.38
N VAL A 146 -15.75 10.63 -10.25
CA VAL A 146 -15.85 10.48 -11.70
C VAL A 146 -15.30 9.13 -12.12
N ARG A 147 -14.14 8.75 -11.59
CA ARG A 147 -13.50 7.46 -11.87
C ARG A 147 -12.57 6.99 -10.76
N ARG A 148 -12.35 5.68 -10.75
CA ARG A 148 -11.32 4.99 -9.98
C ARG A 148 -10.33 4.35 -10.93
N ARG A 149 -9.03 4.52 -10.67
CA ARG A 149 -7.95 3.91 -11.47
C ARG A 149 -7.05 3.10 -10.56
N TYR A 150 -6.91 1.81 -10.86
CA TYR A 150 -5.96 0.94 -10.17
C TYR A 150 -4.61 1.01 -10.88
N MET A 151 -3.55 1.22 -10.10
CA MET A 151 -2.18 1.17 -10.62
C MET A 151 -1.70 -0.29 -10.62
N ARG A 152 -0.89 -0.63 -11.63
CA ARG A 152 -0.18 -1.90 -11.69
C ARG A 152 1.01 -1.89 -10.74
#